data_AF-A0A9Q3P8G8-F1
#
_entry.id   AF-A0A9Q3P8G8-F1
#
_cell.length_a   1.000
_cell.length_b   1.000
_cell.length_c   1.000
_cell.angle_alpha   90.00
_cell.angle_beta   90.00
_cell.angle_gamma   90.00
#
_symmetry.space_group_name_H-M   'P 1'
#
loop_
_entity.id
_entity.type
_entity.pdbx_description
1 polymer ?
#
loop_
_entity_poly.entity_id
_entity_poly.type
_entity_poly.pdbx_seq_one_letter_code
_entity_poly.pdbx_strand_id
1 'polypeptide(L)'
;MPQDLNPPLGRPELSRDPYETPLSPNPPPFFETSKVTEERISMINFGPSGWLSEEEINLLKNVILLRQKAIAFCEEERGVLKHSYGKP
;
A
#
# COMPACT_ATOMS: atom_id res chain seq x y z
N MET A 1 -9.18 -24.89 25.24
CA MET A 1 -9.11 -25.55 23.92
C MET A 1 -7.70 -26.11 23.74
N PRO A 2 -7.54 -27.36 23.30
CA PRO A 2 -6.24 -27.89 22.88
C PRO A 2 -5.62 -26.98 21.81
N GLN A 3 -4.34 -26.62 21.96
CA GLN A 3 -3.62 -25.80 20.98
C GLN A 3 -3.43 -26.52 19.63
N ASP A 4 -3.55 -27.84 19.62
CA ASP A 4 -3.40 -28.68 18.41
C ASP A 4 -4.56 -28.57 17.41
N LEU A 5 -5.69 -27.96 17.81
CA LEU A 5 -6.86 -27.79 16.94
C LEU A 5 -6.79 -26.54 16.05
N ASN A 6 -5.89 -25.59 16.34
CA ASN A 6 -5.70 -24.38 15.55
C ASN A 6 -4.24 -23.96 15.62
N PRO A 7 -3.36 -24.57 14.79
CA PRO A 7 -1.96 -24.16 14.76
C PRO A 7 -1.85 -22.66 14.43
N PRO A 8 -0.82 -21.96 14.93
CA PRO A 8 -0.63 -20.56 14.62
C PRO A 8 -0.47 -20.38 13.11
N LEU A 9 -1.17 -19.39 12.55
CA LEU A 9 -1.08 -19.08 11.13
C LEU A 9 0.38 -18.90 10.72
N GLY A 10 0.85 -19.74 9.80
CA GLY A 10 2.19 -19.63 9.24
C GLY A 10 2.37 -18.30 8.51
N ARG A 11 3.60 -17.76 8.53
CA ARG A 11 3.91 -16.58 7.72
C ARG A 11 3.77 -16.98 6.24
N PRO A 12 2.95 -16.27 5.45
CA PRO A 12 2.83 -16.54 4.02
C PRO A 12 4.17 -16.25 3.34
N GLU A 13 4.50 -17.04 2.31
CA GLU A 13 5.64 -16.73 1.44
C GLU A 13 5.43 -15.37 0.79
N LEU A 14 6.38 -14.45 1.04
CA LEU A 14 6.36 -13.13 0.45
C LEU A 14 7.01 -13.21 -0.92
N SER A 15 6.34 -12.67 -1.94
CA SER A 15 6.88 -12.62 -3.31
C SER A 15 8.07 -11.67 -3.46
N ARG A 16 8.46 -10.97 -2.40
CA ARG A 16 9.59 -10.02 -2.33
C ARG A 16 10.06 -9.86 -0.89
N ASP A 17 11.27 -9.35 -0.70
CA ASP A 17 11.74 -8.90 0.61
C ASP A 17 10.91 -7.67 1.07
N PRO A 18 10.25 -7.74 2.25
CA PRO A 18 9.50 -6.60 2.78
C PRO A 18 10.38 -5.43 3.23
N TYR A 19 11.67 -5.67 3.54
CA TYR A 19 12.61 -4.64 3.97
C TYR A 19 13.32 -3.96 2.79
N GLU A 20 13.37 -4.63 1.65
CA GLU A 20 13.83 -4.03 0.40
C GLU A 20 12.73 -3.12 -0.17
N THR A 21 12.90 -1.82 0.03
CA THR A 21 11.97 -0.81 -0.48
C THR A 21 12.70 0.06 -1.50
N PRO A 22 12.28 0.08 -2.78
CA PRO A 22 12.93 0.86 -3.83
C PRO A 22 12.50 2.34 -3.73
N LEU A 23 12.78 2.98 -2.59
CA LEU A 23 12.56 4.42 -2.44
C LEU A 23 13.82 5.14 -2.88
N SER A 24 13.68 5.98 -3.90
CA SER A 24 14.71 6.96 -4.25
C SER A 24 14.62 8.13 -3.27
N PRO A 25 15.75 8.62 -2.73
CA PRO A 25 15.80 9.90 -2.01
C PRO A 25 15.27 11.06 -2.85
N ASN A 26 15.37 10.94 -4.18
CA ASN A 26 14.82 11.88 -5.15
C ASN A 26 13.71 11.16 -5.93
N PRO A 27 12.47 11.11 -5.39
CA PRO A 27 11.36 10.48 -6.07
C PRO A 27 11.07 11.21 -7.40
N PRO A 28 10.69 10.48 -8.46
CA PRO A 28 10.25 11.12 -9.69
C PRO A 28 8.99 11.96 -9.43
N PRO A 29 8.73 12.98 -10.27
CA PRO A 29 7.46 13.70 -10.24
C PRO A 29 6.29 12.73 -10.36
N PHE A 30 5.17 13.07 -9.73
CA PHE A 30 3.94 12.30 -9.87
C PHE A 30 3.52 12.23 -11.34
N PHE A 31 3.15 11.03 -11.77
CA PHE A 31 2.52 10.80 -13.07
C PHE A 31 1.29 9.93 -12.85
N GLU A 32 0.22 10.24 -13.58
CA GLU A 32 -1.02 9.48 -13.49
C GLU A 32 -0.84 8.06 -14.03
N THR A 33 -1.50 7.11 -13.39
CA THR A 33 -1.63 5.74 -13.89
C THR A 33 -3.09 5.42 -14.17
N SER A 34 -3.34 4.27 -14.79
CA SER A 34 -4.72 3.79 -15.00
C SER A 34 -5.52 3.61 -13.69
N LYS A 35 -4.85 3.50 -12.53
CA LYS A 35 -5.52 3.34 -11.23
C LYS A 35 -5.39 4.55 -10.30
N VAL A 36 -4.31 5.31 -10.41
CA VAL A 36 -4.00 6.46 -9.54
C VAL A 36 -4.03 7.72 -10.42
N THR A 37 -5.18 8.37 -10.47
CA THR A 37 -5.40 9.64 -11.18
C THR A 37 -5.27 10.82 -10.22
N GLU A 38 -5.19 12.06 -10.74
CA GLU A 38 -5.18 13.27 -9.91
C GLU A 38 -6.43 13.36 -9.02
N GLU A 39 -7.62 12.99 -9.53
CA GLU A 39 -8.84 13.03 -8.73
C GLU A 39 -8.75 12.08 -7.54
N ARG A 40 -8.21 10.87 -7.75
CA ARG A 40 -8.04 9.86 -6.70
C ARG A 40 -6.97 10.27 -5.68
N ILE A 41 -5.89 10.91 -6.13
CA ILE A 41 -4.89 11.48 -5.22
C ILE A 41 -5.47 12.62 -4.39
N SER A 42 -6.36 13.43 -4.97
CA SER A 42 -7.01 14.54 -4.24
C SER A 42 -7.90 14.08 -3.08
N MET A 43 -8.38 12.82 -3.11
CA MET A 43 -9.15 12.21 -2.02
C MET A 43 -8.29 11.87 -0.79
N ILE A 44 -6.96 11.80 -0.96
CA ILE A 44 -6.03 11.46 0.10
C ILE A 44 -5.71 12.72 0.91
N ASN A 45 -5.99 12.67 2.21
CA ASN A 45 -5.60 13.73 3.12
C ASN A 45 -4.14 13.53 3.56
N PHE A 46 -3.24 14.41 3.11
CA PHE A 46 -1.83 14.43 3.49
C PHE A 46 -1.55 15.19 4.81
N GLY A 47 -2.61 15.62 5.49
CA GLY A 47 -2.53 16.44 6.69
C GLY A 47 -2.76 17.94 6.39
N PRO A 48 -2.69 18.78 7.44
CA PRO A 48 -2.81 20.22 7.31
C PRO A 48 -1.64 20.83 6.52
N SER A 49 -1.86 22.03 5.98
CA SER A 49 -0.83 22.79 5.27
C SER A 49 0.42 22.99 6.14
N GLY A 50 1.59 22.70 5.58
CA GLY A 50 2.88 22.79 6.28
C GLY A 50 3.21 21.59 7.18
N TRP A 51 2.36 20.57 7.29
CA TRP A 51 2.72 19.32 7.98
C TRP A 51 3.84 18.60 7.22
N LEU A 52 3.71 18.49 5.91
CA LEU A 52 4.68 17.85 5.04
C LEU A 52 5.32 18.88 4.10
N SER A 53 6.60 18.70 3.81
CA SER A 53 7.27 19.41 2.72
C SER A 53 6.77 18.92 1.35
N GLU A 54 7.05 19.69 0.30
CA GLU A 54 6.70 19.28 -1.06
C GLU A 54 7.39 17.97 -1.46
N GLU A 55 8.63 17.77 -1.02
CA GLU A 55 9.42 16.55 -1.24
C GLU A 55 8.83 15.34 -0.51
N GLU A 56 8.36 15.53 0.72
CA GLU A 56 7.69 14.46 1.48
C GLU A 56 6.36 14.06 0.84
N ILE A 57 5.58 15.04 0.36
CA ILE A 57 4.35 14.77 -0.39
C ILE A 57 4.69 13.99 -1.68
N ASN A 58 5.74 14.37 -2.39
CA ASN A 58 6.18 13.68 -3.60
C ASN A 58 6.64 12.24 -3.30
N LEU A 59 7.35 12.04 -2.19
CA LEU A 59 7.74 10.70 -1.72
C LEU A 59 6.51 9.84 -1.42
N LEU A 60 5.50 10.37 -0.72
CA LEU A 60 4.28 9.63 -0.42
C LEU A 60 3.49 9.29 -1.69
N LYS A 61 3.38 10.23 -2.64
CA LYS A 61 2.77 9.97 -3.96
C LYS A 61 3.50 8.85 -4.70
N ASN A 62 4.83 8.83 -4.66
CA ASN A 62 5.63 7.74 -5.24
C ASN A 62 5.36 6.39 -4.55
N VAL A 63 5.26 6.36 -3.21
CA VAL A 63 4.89 5.14 -2.46
C VAL A 63 3.51 4.63 -2.87
N ILE A 64 2.53 5.53 -3.00
CA ILE A 64 1.17 5.21 -3.44
C ILE A 64 1.20 4.60 -4.85
N LEU A 65 1.96 5.17 -5.78
CA LEU A 65 2.14 4.64 -7.13
C LEU A 65 2.77 3.24 -7.13
N LEU A 66 3.86 3.05 -6.40
CA LEU A 66 4.53 1.74 -6.25
C LEU A 66 3.61 0.68 -5.64
N ARG A 67 2.66 1.09 -4.79
CA ARG A 67 1.75 0.21 -4.06
C ARG A 67 0.29 0.31 -4.52
N GLN A 68 0.03 0.86 -5.70
CA GLN A 68 -1.33 1.11 -6.21
C GLN A 68 -2.24 -0.13 -6.20
N LYS A 69 -1.67 -1.33 -6.32
CA LYS A 69 -2.43 -2.61 -6.27
C LYS A 69 -2.99 -2.93 -4.88
N ALA A 70 -2.40 -2.37 -3.82
CA ALA A 70 -2.83 -2.58 -2.44
C ALA A 70 -3.84 -1.54 -1.94
N ILE A 71 -4.05 -0.45 -2.69
CA ILE A 71 -4.94 0.64 -2.31
C ILE A 71 -6.28 0.46 -3.02
N ALA A 72 -7.38 0.64 -2.29
CA ALA A 72 -8.73 0.69 -2.84
C ALA A 72 -9.26 2.12 -2.69
N PHE A 73 -9.71 2.72 -3.79
CA PHE A 73 -10.28 4.08 -3.78
C PHE A 73 -11.81 4.09 -3.63
N CYS A 74 -12.45 2.96 -3.89
CA CYS A 74 -13.88 2.75 -3.71
C CYS A 74 -14.17 1.38 -3.07
N GLU A 75 -15.42 1.14 -2.68
CA GLU A 75 -15.80 -0.09 -2.00
C GLU A 75 -15.70 -1.32 -2.90
N GLU A 76 -15.96 -1.15 -4.19
CA GLU A 76 -15.87 -2.22 -5.20
C GLU A 76 -14.42 -2.68 -5.40
N GLU A 77 -13.44 -1.81 -5.16
CA GLU A 77 -12.01 -2.14 -5.19
C GLU A 77 -11.52 -2.81 -3.89
N ARG A 78 -12.34 -2.86 -2.83
CA ARG A 78 -11.97 -3.45 -1.55
C ARG A 78 -11.88 -4.96 -1.70
N GLY A 79 -10.66 -5.44 -1.98
CA GLY A 79 -10.36 -6.86 -2.12
C GLY A 79 -10.52 -7.62 -0.80
N VAL A 80 -10.88 -8.89 -0.91
CA VAL A 80 -10.82 -9.86 0.19
C VAL A 80 -9.41 -10.45 0.26
N LEU A 81 -8.91 -10.73 1.46
CA LEU A 81 -7.63 -11.44 1.62
C LEU A 81 -7.67 -12.78 0.86
N LYS A 82 -6.54 -13.16 0.23
CA LYS A 82 -6.46 -14.48 -0.42
C LYS A 82 -6.79 -15.57 0.59
N HIS A 83 -7.60 -16.53 0.16
CA HIS A 83 -8.01 -17.65 1.02
C HIS A 83 -6.81 -18.44 1.59
N SER A 84 -5.68 -18.45 0.88
CA SER A 84 -4.42 -19.07 1.33
C SER A 84 -3.84 -18.45 2.62
N TYR A 85 -4.16 -17.19 2.95
CA TYR A 85 -3.67 -16.57 4.18
C TYR A 85 -4.36 -17.08 5.45
N GLY A 86 -5.55 -17.70 5.31
CA GLY A 86 -6.33 -18.23 6.43
C GLY A 86 -6.29 -19.75 6.53
N LYS A 87 -5.43 -20.43 5.75
CA LYS A 87 -5.24 -21.87 5.86
C LYS A 87 -4.22 -22.14 6.98
N PRO A 88 -4.51 -23.05 7.93
CA PRO A 88 -3.57 -23.48 8.95
C PRO A 88 -2.31 -24.11 8.34
#